data_AF-A0A7I8DC08-F1
#
_entry.id   AF-A0A7I8DC08-F1
#
_cell.length_a   1.000
_cell.length_b   1.000
_cell.length_c   1.000
_cell.angle_alpha   90.00
_cell.angle_beta   90.00
_cell.angle_gamma   90.00
#
_symmetry.space_group_name_H-M   'P 1'
#
loop_
_entity.id
_entity.type
_entity.pdbx_description
1 polymer ?
#
loop_
_entity_poly.entity_id
_entity_poly.type
_entity_poly.pdbx_seq_one_letter_code
_entity_poly.pdbx_strand_id
1 'polypeptide(L)'
;MALENQSSAAQIKSETHGLAAFIDVETTGLDPFDDEIIEFSIVLFEFDRKTGEFTDIIDEYTGLKEPIGKRIPRAATRVNGITNDMVEGEELDDDKIISLIHSAEFIVAHNAKFDRSFVEMEYPKLDWTNKPWLCSMNGIGWKRKGFASKGLQNLLKDHGIEVNNAHRAANDVRAALMLLSQKNSKGEYYFKELLRNNERKEKARLKKIQNQVAENQVRPEPREKQSLEMKVNIADVIREIQIEKGEIPQEEAAKIEPNSTKSSIKPMWYVFWLILLVIVFISFGFIGAGVVVGGFVWWFGRKNPKNKFQPTRAFLFQEGVRWHR
;
A
#
# COMPACT_ATOMS: atom_id res chain seq x y z
N MET A 1 -5.29 49.27 7.48
CA MET A 1 -5.85 48.86 8.79
C MET A 1 -6.90 47.75 8.72
N ALA A 2 -8.15 47.95 8.24
CA ALA A 2 -9.16 46.86 8.26
C ALA A 2 -8.83 45.68 7.32
N LEU A 3 -8.35 45.97 6.10
CA LEU A 3 -7.93 44.95 5.13
C LEU A 3 -6.63 44.23 5.53
N GLU A 4 -5.67 44.93 6.13
CA GLU A 4 -4.44 44.33 6.68
C GLU A 4 -4.72 43.42 7.87
N ASN A 5 -5.65 43.79 8.76
CA ASN A 5 -6.04 42.95 9.90
C ASN A 5 -6.78 41.68 9.45
N GLN A 6 -7.59 41.74 8.40
CA GLN A 6 -8.25 40.56 7.84
C GLN A 6 -7.26 39.63 7.14
N SER A 7 -6.31 40.18 6.39
CA SER A 7 -5.24 39.38 5.75
C SER A 7 -4.33 38.70 6.79
N SER A 8 -3.97 39.41 7.87
CA SER A 8 -3.17 38.85 8.96
C SER A 8 -3.94 37.80 9.77
N ALA A 9 -5.22 38.03 10.07
CA ALA A 9 -6.05 37.05 10.77
C ALA A 9 -6.31 35.79 9.93
N ALA A 10 -6.55 35.92 8.62
CA ALA A 10 -6.70 34.78 7.72
C ALA A 10 -5.41 33.96 7.60
N GLN A 11 -4.25 34.62 7.58
CA GLN A 11 -2.96 33.95 7.55
C GLN A 11 -2.66 33.20 8.86
N ILE A 12 -2.90 33.82 10.02
CA ILE A 12 -2.78 33.17 11.33
C ILE A 12 -3.75 31.98 11.45
N LYS A 13 -4.97 32.11 10.91
CA LYS A 13 -5.94 31.01 10.87
C LYS A 13 -5.40 29.86 10.02
N SER A 14 -4.85 30.13 8.83
CA SER A 14 -4.28 29.10 7.96
C SER A 14 -3.10 28.33 8.56
N GLU A 15 -2.32 28.96 9.45
CA GLU A 15 -1.19 28.31 10.13
C GLU A 15 -1.64 27.46 11.33
N THR A 16 -2.74 27.86 11.98
CA THR A 16 -3.26 27.20 13.18
C THR A 16 -4.30 26.13 12.87
N HIS A 17 -4.93 26.20 11.70
CA HIS A 17 -5.97 25.29 11.27
C HIS A 17 -5.47 24.36 10.16
N GLY A 18 -6.10 23.20 10.05
CA GLY A 18 -5.88 22.25 8.97
C GLY A 18 -7.19 21.84 8.35
N LEU A 19 -7.11 21.20 7.18
CA LEU A 19 -8.26 20.58 6.52
C LEU A 19 -8.12 19.06 6.57
N ALA A 20 -9.20 18.36 6.87
CA ALA A 20 -9.27 16.92 6.78
C ALA A 20 -10.56 16.51 6.06
N ALA A 21 -10.54 15.38 5.37
CA ALA A 21 -11.70 14.82 4.70
C ALA A 21 -12.10 13.53 5.41
N PHE A 22 -13.34 13.44 5.88
CA PHE A 22 -13.89 12.17 6.34
C PHE A 22 -14.60 11.49 5.17
N ILE A 23 -14.20 10.25 4.87
CA ILE A 23 -14.74 9.43 3.78
C ILE A 23 -15.42 8.19 4.36
N ASP A 24 -16.54 7.82 3.77
CA ASP A 24 -17.22 6.53 3.96
C ASP A 24 -17.74 6.06 2.59
N VAL A 25 -17.60 4.77 2.31
CA VAL A 25 -18.09 4.16 1.07
C VAL A 25 -18.96 2.96 1.34
N GLU A 26 -20.04 2.84 0.58
CA GLU A 26 -20.83 1.61 0.50
C GLU A 26 -20.49 0.87 -0.80
N THR A 27 -20.45 -0.45 -0.73
CA THR A 27 -19.90 -1.28 -1.81
C THR A 27 -20.79 -2.48 -2.11
N THR A 28 -20.57 -3.13 -3.25
CA THR A 28 -21.24 -4.40 -3.60
C THR A 28 -20.78 -5.59 -2.75
N GLY A 29 -19.65 -5.46 -2.04
CA GLY A 29 -19.05 -6.51 -1.23
C GLY A 29 -17.77 -6.06 -0.51
N LEU A 30 -16.87 -7.00 -0.21
CA LEU A 30 -15.74 -6.76 0.69
C LEU A 30 -14.36 -6.78 0.01
N ASP A 31 -14.29 -7.17 -1.26
CA ASP A 31 -13.04 -7.29 -1.99
C ASP A 31 -12.92 -6.18 -3.03
N PRO A 32 -12.03 -5.19 -2.85
CA PRO A 32 -11.92 -4.08 -3.80
C PRO A 32 -11.52 -4.52 -5.22
N PHE A 33 -10.96 -5.72 -5.40
CA PHE A 33 -10.64 -6.22 -6.74
C PHE A 33 -11.84 -6.80 -7.50
N ASP A 34 -12.87 -7.25 -6.79
CA ASP A 34 -14.04 -7.95 -7.35
C ASP A 34 -15.37 -7.20 -7.11
N ASP A 35 -15.38 -6.24 -6.18
CA ASP A 35 -16.50 -5.44 -5.73
C ASP A 35 -16.28 -3.95 -6.02
N GLU A 36 -17.38 -3.21 -6.16
CA GLU A 36 -17.39 -1.81 -6.62
C GLU A 36 -18.01 -0.89 -5.56
N ILE A 37 -17.59 0.39 -5.56
CA ILE A 37 -18.25 1.46 -4.80
C ILE A 37 -19.62 1.75 -5.43
N ILE A 38 -20.66 1.87 -4.60
CA ILE A 38 -22.04 2.18 -5.00
C ILE A 38 -22.64 3.40 -4.28
N GLU A 39 -22.04 3.84 -3.18
CA GLU A 39 -22.26 5.16 -2.57
C GLU A 39 -20.91 5.68 -2.09
N PHE A 40 -20.67 6.97 -2.31
CA PHE A 40 -19.47 7.65 -1.84
C PHE A 40 -19.89 8.90 -1.08
N SER A 41 -19.44 9.03 0.17
CA SER A 41 -19.62 10.26 0.93
C SER A 41 -18.28 10.80 1.42
N ILE A 42 -18.09 12.11 1.26
CA ILE A 42 -16.92 12.83 1.73
C ILE A 42 -17.34 14.18 2.31
N VAL A 43 -16.84 14.49 3.50
CA VAL A 43 -16.99 15.80 4.13
C VAL A 43 -15.61 16.38 4.38
N LEU A 44 -15.30 17.50 3.75
CA LEU A 44 -14.11 18.30 4.00
C LEU A 44 -14.39 19.27 5.14
N PHE A 45 -13.57 19.20 6.19
CA PHE A 45 -13.75 20.01 7.37
C PHE A 45 -12.47 20.68 7.85
N GLU A 46 -12.64 21.83 8.49
CA GLU A 46 -11.58 22.57 9.15
C GLU A 46 -11.46 22.14 10.61
N PHE A 47 -10.22 22.11 11.12
CA PHE A 47 -9.94 21.85 12.52
C PHE A 47 -8.79 22.69 13.05
N ASP A 48 -8.80 22.99 14.34
CA ASP A 48 -7.65 23.58 15.05
C ASP A 48 -6.58 22.51 15.29
N ARG A 49 -5.36 22.72 14.79
CA ARG A 49 -4.25 21.75 14.87
C ARG A 49 -3.81 21.48 16.31
N LYS A 50 -3.91 22.49 17.19
CA LYS A 50 -3.47 22.41 18.59
C LYS A 50 -4.49 21.65 19.43
N THR A 51 -5.77 21.99 19.34
CA THR A 51 -6.83 21.42 20.18
C THR A 51 -7.46 20.18 19.56
N GLY A 52 -7.42 20.04 18.22
CA GLY A 52 -8.17 19.04 17.45
C GLY A 52 -9.67 19.32 17.41
N GLU A 53 -10.07 20.55 17.72
CA GLU A 53 -11.45 21.00 17.61
C GLU A 53 -11.87 21.09 16.15
N PHE A 54 -13.02 20.52 15.83
CA PHE A 54 -13.71 20.76 14.57
C PHE A 54 -14.27 22.19 14.57
N THR A 55 -13.96 22.99 13.55
CA THR A 55 -14.37 24.39 13.49
C THR A 55 -15.44 24.65 12.44
N ASP A 56 -15.36 24.02 11.26
CA ASP A 56 -16.34 24.24 10.20
C ASP A 56 -16.40 23.08 9.19
N ILE A 57 -17.55 22.94 8.50
CA ILE A 57 -17.64 22.16 7.26
C ILE A 57 -17.28 23.12 6.12
N ILE A 58 -16.24 22.79 5.36
CA ILE A 58 -15.85 23.59 4.21
C ILE A 58 -16.70 23.22 3.00
N ASP A 59 -16.87 21.92 2.76
CA ASP A 59 -17.57 21.40 1.60
C ASP A 59 -17.88 19.91 1.79
N GLU A 60 -18.86 19.39 1.06
CA GLU A 60 -19.28 17.99 1.13
C GLU A 60 -19.76 17.47 -0.22
N TYR A 61 -19.68 16.16 -0.38
CA TYR A 61 -20.25 15.44 -1.51
C TYR A 61 -20.81 14.09 -1.06
N THR A 62 -21.97 13.73 -1.57
CA THR A 62 -22.53 12.38 -1.49
C THR A 62 -23.17 12.05 -2.83
N GLY A 63 -22.84 10.88 -3.38
CA GLY A 63 -23.44 10.40 -4.62
C GLY A 63 -23.51 8.88 -4.68
N LEU A 64 -24.38 8.40 -5.56
CA LEU A 64 -24.51 6.98 -5.90
C LEU A 64 -23.74 6.67 -7.17
N LYS A 65 -23.44 5.39 -7.38
CA LYS A 65 -22.77 4.90 -8.58
C LYS A 65 -23.40 3.59 -9.03
N GLU A 66 -23.76 3.50 -10.30
CA GLU A 66 -24.13 2.22 -10.91
C GLU A 66 -22.88 1.32 -11.00
N PRO A 67 -22.89 0.10 -10.43
CA PRO A 67 -21.78 -0.83 -10.58
C PRO A 67 -21.71 -1.34 -12.04
N ILE A 68 -20.52 -1.32 -12.62
CA ILE A 68 -20.28 -1.68 -14.03
C ILE A 68 -20.43 -3.20 -14.22
N GLY A 69 -19.98 -3.99 -13.26
CA GLY A 69 -19.80 -5.43 -13.42
C GLY A 69 -21.03 -6.26 -13.06
N LYS A 70 -21.55 -6.08 -11.83
CA LYS A 70 -22.56 -6.98 -11.26
C LYS A 70 -23.63 -6.21 -10.50
N ARG A 71 -24.87 -6.74 -10.57
CA ARG A 71 -25.96 -6.30 -9.69
C ARG A 71 -25.54 -6.36 -8.23
N ILE A 72 -26.00 -5.38 -7.45
CA ILE A 72 -25.75 -5.31 -6.02
C ILE A 72 -26.27 -6.60 -5.36
N PRO A 73 -25.40 -7.40 -4.70
CA PRO A 73 -25.81 -8.59 -3.99
C PRO A 73 -26.79 -8.26 -2.85
N ARG A 74 -27.81 -9.10 -2.65
CA ARG A 74 -28.76 -8.93 -1.52
C ARG A 74 -28.10 -8.84 -0.15
N ALA A 75 -26.89 -9.39 0.01
CA ALA A 75 -26.12 -9.27 1.25
C ALA A 75 -25.64 -7.84 1.50
N ALA A 76 -25.16 -7.14 0.47
CA ALA A 76 -24.78 -5.73 0.56
C ALA A 76 -26.01 -4.86 0.81
N THR A 77 -27.09 -5.02 0.02
CA THR A 77 -28.36 -4.30 0.23
C THR A 77 -28.94 -4.48 1.63
N ARG A 78 -28.76 -5.64 2.27
CA ARG A 78 -29.22 -5.85 3.66
C ARG A 78 -28.44 -5.03 4.68
N VAL A 79 -27.21 -4.62 4.35
CA VAL A 79 -26.36 -3.82 5.22
C VAL A 79 -26.64 -2.34 4.97
N ASN A 80 -26.54 -1.89 3.73
CA ASN A 80 -26.57 -0.46 3.38
C ASN A 80 -27.91 0.05 2.84
N GLY A 81 -28.86 -0.85 2.57
CA GLY A 81 -30.17 -0.49 2.06
C GLY A 81 -30.20 -0.06 0.58
N ILE A 82 -29.08 -0.08 -0.13
CA ILE A 82 -28.98 0.39 -1.52
C ILE A 82 -29.46 -0.72 -2.48
N THR A 83 -30.43 -0.38 -3.33
CA THR A 83 -30.99 -1.27 -4.35
C THR A 83 -30.42 -0.96 -5.73
N ASN A 84 -30.55 -1.91 -6.67
CA ASN A 84 -30.12 -1.67 -8.06
C ASN A 84 -30.89 -0.50 -8.68
N ASP A 85 -32.18 -0.38 -8.38
CA ASP A 85 -33.04 0.68 -8.91
C ASP A 85 -32.61 2.07 -8.39
N MET A 86 -31.98 2.15 -7.21
CA MET A 86 -31.46 3.43 -6.69
C MET A 86 -30.20 3.91 -7.40
N VAL A 87 -29.41 3.00 -7.97
CA VAL A 87 -28.12 3.32 -8.59
C VAL A 87 -28.18 3.35 -10.11
N GLU A 88 -29.32 3.00 -10.71
CA GLU A 88 -29.48 2.92 -12.17
C GLU A 88 -29.23 4.29 -12.83
N GLY A 89 -28.21 4.38 -13.68
CA GLY A 89 -27.82 5.61 -14.36
C GLY A 89 -27.08 6.64 -13.49
N GLU A 90 -26.77 6.32 -12.24
CA GLU A 90 -26.04 7.21 -11.34
C GLU A 90 -24.53 7.12 -11.57
N GLU A 91 -23.86 8.27 -11.58
CA GLU A 91 -22.40 8.40 -11.71
C GLU A 91 -21.87 9.32 -10.62
N LEU A 92 -20.62 9.08 -10.16
CA LEU A 92 -19.98 9.97 -9.22
C LEU A 92 -19.43 11.22 -9.92
N ASP A 93 -19.51 12.37 -9.25
CA ASP A 93 -18.76 13.56 -9.62
C ASP A 93 -17.29 13.41 -9.17
N ASP A 94 -16.51 12.73 -10.01
CA ASP A 94 -15.09 12.45 -9.77
C ASP A 94 -14.28 13.74 -9.57
N ASP A 95 -14.56 14.79 -10.35
CA ASP A 95 -13.86 16.07 -10.26
C ASP A 95 -14.09 16.73 -8.88
N LYS A 96 -15.34 16.71 -8.40
CA LYS A 96 -15.67 17.16 -7.05
C LYS A 96 -14.95 16.34 -5.99
N ILE A 97 -15.03 15.01 -6.04
CA ILE A 97 -14.39 14.13 -5.05
C ILE A 97 -12.88 14.36 -5.00
N ILE A 98 -12.22 14.40 -6.17
CA ILE A 98 -10.79 14.65 -6.30
C ILE A 98 -10.41 16.00 -5.70
N SER A 99 -11.19 17.06 -5.96
CA SER A 99 -10.93 18.39 -5.42
C SER A 99 -10.95 18.42 -3.88
N LEU A 100 -11.88 17.69 -3.26
CA LEU A 100 -12.00 17.58 -1.80
C LEU A 100 -10.83 16.78 -1.20
N ILE A 101 -10.47 15.64 -1.82
CA ILE A 101 -9.30 14.84 -1.40
C ILE A 101 -8.01 15.66 -1.52
N HIS A 102 -7.85 16.41 -2.61
CA HIS A 102 -6.71 17.30 -2.82
C HIS A 102 -6.58 18.36 -1.73
N SER A 103 -7.70 18.94 -1.31
CA SER A 103 -7.73 20.00 -0.29
C SER A 103 -7.41 19.48 1.13
N ALA A 104 -7.70 18.21 1.41
CA ALA A 104 -7.49 17.62 2.73
C ALA A 104 -6.01 17.26 3.02
N GLU A 105 -5.50 17.61 4.20
CA GLU A 105 -4.21 17.13 4.71
C GLU A 105 -4.30 15.67 5.19
N PHE A 106 -5.43 15.31 5.79
CA PHE A 106 -5.69 13.96 6.32
C PHE A 106 -6.95 13.39 5.71
N ILE A 107 -6.93 12.11 5.40
CA ILE A 107 -8.15 11.35 5.10
C ILE A 107 -8.55 10.60 6.36
N VAL A 108 -9.81 10.63 6.74
CA VAL A 108 -10.34 10.02 7.95
C VAL A 108 -11.43 9.04 7.56
N ALA A 109 -11.45 7.86 8.16
CA ALA A 109 -12.54 6.90 7.98
C ALA A 109 -12.70 6.02 9.21
N HIS A 110 -13.90 5.49 9.42
CA HIS A 110 -14.16 4.50 10.46
C HIS A 110 -13.90 3.10 9.92
N ASN A 111 -12.88 2.41 10.43
CA ASN A 111 -12.32 1.21 9.79
C ASN A 111 -11.61 1.49 8.45
N ALA A 112 -10.92 2.64 8.37
CA ALA A 112 -10.18 3.13 7.21
C ALA A 112 -9.41 2.15 6.33
N LYS A 113 -8.99 0.97 6.81
CA LYS A 113 -8.38 -0.06 5.93
C LYS A 113 -9.34 -0.45 4.80
N PHE A 114 -10.63 -0.54 5.11
CA PHE A 114 -11.68 -0.90 4.16
C PHE A 114 -11.84 0.20 3.11
N ASP A 115 -12.26 1.40 3.51
CA ASP A 115 -12.53 2.53 2.62
C ASP A 115 -11.31 2.84 1.77
N ARG A 116 -10.13 2.93 2.39
CA ARG A 116 -8.87 3.16 1.70
C ARG A 116 -8.65 2.19 0.54
N SER A 117 -8.93 0.90 0.75
CA SER A 117 -8.66 -0.11 -0.27
C SER A 117 -9.54 0.02 -1.51
N PHE A 118 -10.75 0.53 -1.35
CA PHE A 118 -11.65 0.85 -2.46
C PHE A 118 -11.30 2.20 -3.08
N VAL A 119 -11.16 3.25 -2.27
CA VAL A 119 -10.92 4.62 -2.76
C VAL A 119 -9.59 4.76 -3.48
N GLU A 120 -8.50 4.16 -2.97
CA GLU A 120 -7.21 4.22 -3.67
C GLU A 120 -7.24 3.41 -4.99
N MET A 121 -8.12 2.41 -5.10
CA MET A 121 -8.29 1.64 -6.34
C MET A 121 -9.15 2.37 -7.37
N GLU A 122 -10.20 3.06 -6.92
CA GLU A 122 -11.07 3.88 -7.78
C GLU A 122 -10.31 5.09 -8.34
N TYR A 123 -9.42 5.70 -7.55
CA TYR A 123 -8.64 6.87 -7.96
C TYR A 123 -7.12 6.61 -7.97
N PRO A 124 -6.62 5.75 -8.89
CA PRO A 124 -5.22 5.33 -8.92
C PRO A 124 -4.26 6.44 -9.39
N LYS A 125 -4.80 7.51 -9.97
CA LYS A 125 -4.02 8.67 -10.46
C LYS A 125 -3.70 9.68 -9.35
N LEU A 126 -4.35 9.60 -8.19
CA LEU A 126 -4.07 10.49 -7.06
C LEU A 126 -2.77 10.09 -6.36
N ASP A 127 -2.00 11.09 -5.93
CA ASP A 127 -0.84 10.84 -5.07
C ASP A 127 -1.27 10.58 -3.62
N TRP A 128 -1.44 9.30 -3.29
CA TRP A 128 -1.77 8.86 -1.94
C TRP A 128 -0.58 8.88 -0.97
N THR A 129 0.65 9.13 -1.44
CA THR A 129 1.84 9.11 -0.57
C THR A 129 1.84 10.22 0.47
N ASN A 130 1.22 11.36 0.13
CA ASN A 130 1.10 12.55 0.96
C ASN A 130 -0.31 12.74 1.56
N LYS A 131 -1.15 11.69 1.53
CA LYS A 131 -2.52 11.70 2.06
C LYS A 131 -2.68 10.66 3.18
N PRO A 132 -2.16 10.93 4.40
CA PRO A 132 -2.25 9.99 5.52
C PRO A 132 -3.70 9.66 5.89
N TRP A 133 -3.99 8.36 5.96
CA TRP A 133 -5.27 7.83 6.43
C TRP A 133 -5.31 7.66 7.96
N LEU A 134 -6.27 8.31 8.60
CA LEU A 134 -6.57 8.24 10.02
C LEU A 134 -7.77 7.33 10.24
N CYS A 135 -7.55 6.22 10.94
CA CYS A 135 -8.62 5.28 11.28
C CYS A 135 -9.27 5.65 12.61
N SER A 136 -10.51 6.13 12.63
CA SER A 136 -11.20 6.48 13.89
C SER A 136 -11.46 5.25 14.78
N MET A 137 -11.68 4.08 14.18
CA MET A 137 -11.87 2.81 14.90
C MET A 137 -10.63 2.35 15.68
N ASN A 138 -9.44 2.44 15.06
CA ASN A 138 -8.20 1.85 15.62
C ASN A 138 -7.18 2.89 16.07
N GLY A 139 -7.32 4.14 15.64
CA GLY A 139 -6.47 5.26 16.02
C GLY A 139 -6.84 5.86 17.37
N ILE A 140 -8.01 5.53 17.92
CA ILE A 140 -8.45 5.94 19.27
C ILE A 140 -8.46 4.73 20.20
N GLY A 141 -8.01 4.94 21.43
CA GLY A 141 -7.98 3.92 22.47
C GLY A 141 -9.34 3.60 23.11
N TRP A 142 -10.40 3.34 22.33
CA TRP A 142 -11.79 3.18 22.82
C TRP A 142 -11.91 2.26 24.04
N LYS A 143 -11.34 1.05 23.98
CA LYS A 143 -11.36 0.09 25.12
C LYS A 143 -10.72 0.65 26.39
N ARG A 144 -9.62 1.40 26.27
CA ARG A 144 -8.96 2.04 27.43
C ARG A 144 -9.79 3.17 28.04
N LYS A 145 -10.83 3.61 27.33
CA LYS A 145 -11.76 4.65 27.76
C LYS A 145 -13.09 4.07 28.27
N GLY A 146 -13.21 2.75 28.36
CA GLY A 146 -14.38 2.07 28.92
C GLY A 146 -15.40 1.56 27.90
N PHE A 147 -15.22 1.82 26.59
CA PHE A 147 -16.16 1.35 25.57
C PHE A 147 -15.95 -0.14 25.26
N ALA A 148 -17.06 -0.89 25.25
CA ALA A 148 -17.05 -2.35 25.01
C ALA A 148 -16.79 -2.69 23.53
N SER A 149 -17.25 -1.83 22.62
CA SER A 149 -17.12 -1.98 21.18
C SER A 149 -16.28 -0.85 20.59
N LYS A 150 -15.78 -1.08 19.38
CA LYS A 150 -15.16 -0.05 18.54
C LYS A 150 -15.97 0.27 17.29
N GLY A 151 -17.05 -0.47 17.02
CA GLY A 151 -17.87 -0.24 15.84
C GLY A 151 -18.67 1.05 15.99
N LEU A 152 -18.74 1.83 14.92
CA LEU A 152 -19.32 3.17 14.90
C LEU A 152 -20.69 3.23 15.59
N GLN A 153 -21.63 2.40 15.18
CA GLN A 153 -23.00 2.41 15.72
C GLN A 153 -23.06 2.18 17.24
N ASN A 154 -22.17 1.33 17.79
CA ASN A 154 -22.10 1.14 19.24
C ASN A 154 -21.48 2.35 19.94
N LEU A 155 -20.43 2.93 19.34
CA LEU A 155 -19.79 4.13 19.89
C LEU A 155 -20.78 5.32 19.90
N LEU A 156 -21.53 5.52 18.81
CA LEU A 156 -22.55 6.57 18.72
C LEU A 156 -23.60 6.41 19.83
N LYS A 157 -24.11 5.18 20.01
CA LYS A 157 -25.03 4.85 21.11
C LYS A 157 -24.43 5.14 22.49
N ASP A 158 -23.20 4.71 22.74
CA ASP A 158 -22.50 4.94 24.02
C ASP A 158 -22.26 6.43 24.30
N HIS A 159 -22.29 7.29 23.28
CA HIS A 159 -22.16 8.75 23.40
C HIS A 159 -23.51 9.49 23.31
N GLY A 160 -24.64 8.78 23.22
CA GLY A 160 -25.96 9.39 23.09
C GLY A 160 -26.17 10.15 21.77
N ILE A 161 -25.45 9.77 20.71
CA ILE A 161 -25.60 10.35 19.38
C ILE A 161 -26.61 9.50 18.61
N GLU A 162 -27.76 10.09 18.32
CA GLU A 162 -28.81 9.45 17.53
C GLU A 162 -28.53 9.63 16.02
N VAL A 163 -28.69 8.55 15.26
CA VAL A 163 -28.54 8.56 13.81
C VAL A 163 -29.76 7.92 13.19
N ASN A 164 -30.43 8.67 12.31
CA ASN A 164 -31.48 8.12 11.46
C ASN A 164 -30.83 7.46 10.24
N ASN A 165 -31.32 6.28 9.85
CA ASN A 165 -30.80 5.52 8.71
C ASN A 165 -29.28 5.25 8.79
N ALA A 166 -28.86 4.51 9.81
CA ALA A 166 -27.51 3.96 9.90
C ALA A 166 -27.15 3.15 8.65
N HIS A 167 -25.87 3.12 8.28
CA HIS A 167 -25.35 2.47 7.06
C HIS A 167 -25.76 3.17 5.75
N ARG A 168 -25.97 4.48 5.84
CA ARG A 168 -25.93 5.38 4.69
C ARG A 168 -24.70 6.25 4.84
N ALA A 169 -23.88 6.33 3.80
CA ALA A 169 -22.54 6.90 3.91
C ALA A 169 -22.58 8.34 4.47
N ALA A 170 -23.48 9.18 3.98
CA ALA A 170 -23.62 10.56 4.44
C ALA A 170 -23.99 10.68 5.93
N ASN A 171 -24.81 9.76 6.44
CA ASN A 171 -25.23 9.78 7.84
C ASN A 171 -24.10 9.29 8.74
N ASP A 172 -23.40 8.24 8.33
CA ASP A 172 -22.29 7.67 9.09
C ASP A 172 -21.10 8.64 9.14
N VAL A 173 -20.80 9.37 8.04
CA VAL A 173 -19.79 10.45 8.03
C VAL A 173 -20.14 11.55 9.04
N ARG A 174 -21.36 12.11 8.97
CA ARG A 174 -21.77 13.20 9.88
C ARG A 174 -21.78 12.75 11.34
N ALA A 175 -22.30 11.56 11.61
CA ALA A 175 -22.30 10.99 12.95
C ALA A 175 -20.88 10.73 13.49
N ALA A 176 -19.99 10.23 12.63
CA ALA A 176 -18.58 10.04 13.00
C ALA A 176 -17.87 11.37 13.28
N LEU A 177 -18.18 12.44 12.54
CA LEU A 177 -17.67 13.79 12.84
C LEU A 177 -18.20 14.31 14.19
N MET A 178 -19.48 14.10 14.48
CA MET A 178 -20.04 14.42 15.81
C MET A 178 -19.34 13.64 16.93
N LEU A 179 -19.06 12.35 16.71
CA LEU A 179 -18.32 11.52 17.65
C LEU A 179 -16.88 12.03 17.84
N LEU A 180 -16.19 12.39 16.76
CA LEU A 180 -14.82 12.90 16.82
C LEU A 180 -14.71 14.27 17.50
N SER A 181 -15.80 15.03 17.49
CA SER A 181 -15.98 16.30 18.20
C SER A 181 -16.32 16.13 19.68
N GLN A 182 -16.54 14.90 20.17
CA GLN A 182 -16.67 14.63 21.60
C GLN A 182 -15.31 14.65 22.30
N LYS A 183 -15.32 14.97 23.60
CA LYS A 183 -14.14 15.00 24.46
C LYS A 183 -14.06 13.75 25.32
N ASN A 184 -12.84 13.24 25.50
CA ASN A 184 -12.60 12.20 26.48
C ASN A 184 -12.61 12.77 27.92
N SER A 185 -12.48 11.90 28.93
CA SER A 185 -12.48 12.28 30.36
C SER A 185 -11.39 13.26 30.79
N LYS A 186 -10.39 13.54 29.93
CA LYS A 186 -9.33 14.54 30.15
C LYS A 186 -9.62 15.88 29.45
N GLY A 187 -10.79 16.04 28.83
CA GLY A 187 -11.17 17.24 28.09
C GLY A 187 -10.56 17.36 26.69
N GLU A 188 -9.90 16.30 26.19
CA GLU A 188 -9.28 16.29 24.86
C GLU A 188 -10.24 15.71 23.82
N TYR A 189 -10.42 16.40 22.68
CA TYR A 189 -11.21 15.92 21.55
C TYR A 189 -10.70 14.57 21.04
N TYR A 190 -11.59 13.67 20.64
CA TYR A 190 -11.20 12.38 20.06
C TYR A 190 -10.39 12.56 18.77
N PHE A 191 -10.70 13.57 17.96
CA PHE A 191 -9.90 13.90 16.79
C PHE A 191 -8.46 14.28 17.14
N LYS A 192 -8.23 14.99 18.25
CA LYS A 192 -6.86 15.30 18.71
C LYS A 192 -6.06 14.04 19.05
N GLU A 193 -6.71 13.05 19.65
CA GLU A 193 -6.05 11.76 19.90
C GLU A 193 -5.65 11.07 18.60
N LEU A 194 -6.48 11.15 17.55
CA LEU A 194 -6.14 10.62 16.22
C LEU A 194 -4.89 11.28 15.65
N LEU A 195 -4.87 12.62 15.62
CA LEU A 195 -3.74 13.40 15.10
C LEU A 195 -2.45 13.03 15.84
N ARG A 196 -2.47 13.03 17.17
CA ARG A 196 -1.31 12.67 18.00
C ARG A 196 -0.84 11.24 17.75
N ASN A 197 -1.76 10.28 17.63
CA ASN A 197 -1.40 8.90 17.41
C ASN A 197 -0.85 8.66 15.99
N ASN A 198 -1.31 9.44 15.00
CA ASN A 198 -0.73 9.45 13.67
C ASN A 198 0.72 9.98 13.67
N GLU A 199 0.95 11.16 14.28
CA GLU A 199 2.29 11.72 14.40
C GLU A 199 3.28 10.75 15.06
N ARG A 200 2.84 10.04 16.09
CA ARG A 200 3.66 9.02 16.77
C ARG A 200 3.99 7.85 15.84
N LYS A 201 3.02 7.38 15.05
CA LYS A 201 3.23 6.30 14.07
C LYS A 201 4.21 6.73 12.99
N GLU A 202 4.06 7.93 12.44
CA GLU A 202 4.97 8.45 11.41
C GLU A 202 6.39 8.65 11.96
N LYS A 203 6.54 9.22 13.15
CA LYS A 203 7.87 9.33 13.80
C LYS A 203 8.52 7.96 14.01
N ALA A 204 7.76 6.96 14.45
CA ALA A 204 8.27 5.60 14.63
C ALA A 204 8.67 4.95 13.29
N ARG A 205 7.87 5.16 12.23
CA ARG A 205 8.17 4.69 10.87
C ARG A 205 9.45 5.32 10.33
N LEU A 206 9.59 6.64 10.43
CA LEU A 206 10.78 7.37 10.00
C LEU A 206 12.03 6.91 10.73
N LYS A 207 11.95 6.73 12.06
CA LYS A 207 13.06 6.19 12.86
C LYS A 207 13.47 4.79 12.39
N LYS A 208 12.51 3.93 12.05
CA LYS A 208 12.79 2.58 11.52
C LYS A 208 13.52 2.65 10.17
N ILE A 209 13.09 3.55 9.27
CA ILE A 209 13.73 3.76 7.97
C ILE A 209 15.16 4.28 8.17
N GLN A 210 15.37 5.27 9.03
CA GLN A 210 16.69 5.81 9.35
C GLN A 210 17.63 4.73 9.90
N ASN A 211 17.15 3.88 10.80
CA ASN A 211 17.95 2.77 11.32
C ASN A 211 18.33 1.77 10.21
N GLN A 212 17.39 1.42 9.32
CA GLN A 212 17.65 0.50 8.22
C GLN A 212 18.67 1.07 7.21
N VAL A 213 18.61 2.38 6.94
CA VAL A 213 19.59 3.07 6.10
C VAL A 213 20.97 3.07 6.76
N ALA A 214 21.05 3.35 8.06
CA ALA A 214 22.31 3.32 8.81
C ALA A 214 22.93 1.91 8.84
N GLU A 215 22.13 0.86 9.06
CA GLU A 215 22.58 -0.53 9.01
C GLU A 215 23.14 -0.92 7.63
N ASN A 216 22.48 -0.47 6.55
CA ASN A 216 22.91 -0.73 5.18
C ASN A 216 24.18 0.05 4.80
N GLN A 217 24.41 1.23 5.37
CA GLN A 217 25.62 2.03 5.14
C GLN A 217 26.83 1.54 5.96
N VAL A 218 26.60 0.93 7.13
CA VAL A 218 27.65 0.38 8.00
C VAL A 218 28.10 -1.02 7.52
N ARG A 219 27.28 -1.74 6.76
CA ARG A 219 27.68 -3.02 6.17
C ARG A 219 28.67 -2.76 5.02
N PRO A 220 29.96 -3.15 5.14
CA PRO A 220 30.88 -3.04 4.00
C PRO A 220 30.31 -3.86 2.84
N GLU A 221 30.47 -3.35 1.60
CA GLU A 221 30.25 -4.13 0.37
C GLU A 221 30.82 -5.54 0.58
N PRO A 222 30.11 -6.63 0.22
CA PRO A 222 30.61 -7.97 0.40
C PRO A 222 32.03 -8.07 -0.16
N ARG A 223 32.98 -8.65 0.60
CA ARG A 223 34.38 -8.84 0.17
C ARG A 223 34.48 -9.42 -1.23
N GLU A 224 33.46 -10.13 -1.70
CA GLU A 224 33.35 -10.64 -3.06
C GLU A 224 33.47 -9.55 -4.13
N LYS A 225 32.77 -8.40 -3.99
CA LYS A 225 32.86 -7.28 -4.94
C LYS A 225 34.20 -6.55 -4.88
N GLN A 226 34.73 -6.27 -3.69
CA GLN A 226 36.09 -5.71 -3.55
C GLN A 226 37.16 -6.69 -4.07
N SER A 227 36.98 -8.00 -3.88
CA SER A 227 37.89 -9.00 -4.41
C SER A 227 37.77 -9.19 -5.92
N LEU A 228 36.61 -8.89 -6.52
CA LEU A 228 36.40 -8.92 -7.96
C LEU A 228 36.99 -7.69 -8.64
N GLU A 229 36.78 -6.50 -8.08
CA GLU A 229 37.43 -5.26 -8.55
C GLU A 229 38.95 -5.29 -8.35
N MET A 230 39.45 -5.96 -7.30
CA MET A 230 40.89 -6.14 -7.09
C MET A 230 41.50 -7.31 -7.90
N LYS A 231 40.68 -8.23 -8.44
CA LYS A 231 41.12 -9.33 -9.32
C LYS A 231 41.07 -8.98 -10.80
N VAL A 232 40.34 -7.95 -11.20
CA VAL A 232 40.29 -7.47 -12.58
C VAL A 232 40.91 -6.08 -12.62
N ASN A 233 42.22 -6.03 -12.78
CA ASN A 233 42.90 -4.79 -13.09
C ASN A 233 42.47 -4.37 -14.50
N ILE A 234 41.62 -3.34 -14.58
CA ILE A 234 41.10 -2.81 -15.84
C ILE A 234 42.24 -2.45 -16.81
N ALA A 235 43.41 -2.05 -16.29
CA ALA A 235 44.59 -1.81 -17.12
C ALA A 235 45.13 -3.07 -17.81
N ASP A 236 45.04 -4.25 -17.17
CA ASP A 236 45.51 -5.50 -17.74
C ASP A 236 44.52 -6.05 -18.79
N VAL A 237 43.21 -5.87 -18.58
CA VAL A 237 42.17 -6.20 -19.58
C VAL A 237 42.25 -5.29 -20.80
N ILE A 238 42.45 -3.97 -20.60
CA ILE A 238 42.64 -3.03 -21.71
C ILE A 238 43.89 -3.39 -22.51
N ARG A 239 44.98 -3.81 -21.85
CA ARG A 239 46.21 -4.26 -22.53
C ARG A 239 45.99 -5.53 -23.35
N GLU A 240 45.31 -6.55 -22.84
CA GLU A 240 45.02 -7.76 -23.61
C GLU A 240 44.24 -7.43 -24.90
N ILE A 241 43.25 -6.53 -24.81
CA ILE A 241 42.47 -6.08 -25.97
C ILE A 241 43.34 -5.31 -26.98
N GLN A 242 44.27 -4.48 -26.53
CA GLN A 242 45.18 -3.73 -27.40
C GLN A 242 46.20 -4.63 -28.11
N ILE A 243 46.66 -5.69 -27.45
CA ILE A 243 47.56 -6.71 -28.04
C ILE A 243 46.81 -7.54 -29.10
N GLU A 244 45.59 -8.00 -28.83
CA GLU A 244 44.78 -8.75 -29.81
C GLU A 244 44.44 -7.91 -31.06
N LYS A 245 44.28 -6.60 -30.90
CA LYS A 245 44.03 -5.67 -32.00
C LYS A 245 45.29 -5.27 -32.79
N GLY A 246 46.48 -5.72 -32.38
CA GLY A 246 47.74 -5.42 -33.04
C GLY A 246 48.23 -3.97 -32.86
N GLU A 247 47.67 -3.25 -31.90
CA GLU A 247 48.03 -1.85 -31.62
C GLU A 247 49.33 -1.73 -30.81
N ILE A 248 49.80 -2.84 -30.21
CA ILE A 248 51.06 -2.95 -29.46
C ILE A 248 51.89 -4.11 -30.04
N PRO A 249 53.16 -3.90 -30.47
CA PRO A 249 54.03 -4.96 -30.97
C PRO A 249 54.38 -5.99 -29.89
N GLN A 250 54.33 -7.29 -30.21
CA GLN A 250 54.53 -8.37 -29.23
C GLN A 250 55.92 -8.37 -28.54
N GLU A 251 56.95 -7.79 -29.16
CA GLU A 251 58.31 -7.76 -28.61
C GLU A 251 58.46 -6.85 -27.37
N GLU A 252 57.55 -5.88 -27.15
CA GLU A 252 57.57 -5.02 -25.97
C GLU A 252 56.90 -5.68 -24.75
N ALA A 253 55.95 -6.59 -24.96
CA ALA A 253 55.24 -7.29 -23.89
C ALA A 253 56.10 -8.31 -23.13
N ALA A 254 57.18 -8.81 -23.75
CA ALA A 254 58.04 -9.85 -23.17
C ALA A 254 59.11 -9.32 -22.18
N LYS A 255 59.23 -8.01 -21.99
CA LYS A 255 60.30 -7.39 -21.16
C LYS A 255 59.87 -7.00 -19.74
N ILE A 256 58.65 -7.32 -19.32
CA ILE A 256 58.11 -6.91 -18.01
C ILE A 256 57.78 -8.17 -17.22
N GLU A 257 58.43 -8.36 -16.06
CA GLU A 257 58.19 -9.53 -15.21
C GLU A 257 56.73 -9.58 -14.73
N PRO A 258 56.05 -10.75 -14.82
CA PRO A 258 54.68 -10.88 -14.37
C PRO A 258 54.60 -10.78 -12.84
N ASN A 259 53.87 -9.80 -12.33
CA ASN A 259 53.53 -9.75 -10.92
C ASN A 259 52.60 -10.94 -10.61
N SER A 260 53.11 -11.89 -9.83
CA SER A 260 52.54 -13.22 -9.69
C SER A 260 51.14 -13.24 -9.06
N THR A 261 50.11 -13.35 -9.88
CA THR A 261 48.88 -14.06 -9.53
C THR A 261 48.34 -14.75 -10.77
N LYS A 262 48.52 -16.07 -10.86
CA LYS A 262 47.88 -16.90 -11.91
C LYS A 262 46.36 -16.74 -11.77
N SER A 263 45.73 -16.05 -12.72
CA SER A 263 44.29 -15.99 -12.86
C SER A 263 43.78 -17.38 -13.26
N SER A 264 42.82 -17.91 -12.52
CA SER A 264 42.04 -19.08 -12.92
C SER A 264 41.02 -18.61 -13.96
N ILE A 265 41.47 -18.49 -15.21
CA ILE A 265 40.57 -18.31 -16.36
C ILE A 265 39.81 -19.64 -16.50
N LYS A 266 38.51 -19.64 -16.19
CA LYS A 266 37.70 -20.84 -16.43
C LYS A 266 37.59 -21.04 -17.95
N PRO A 267 37.76 -22.29 -18.43
CA PRO A 267 37.87 -22.59 -19.85
C PRO A 267 36.59 -22.25 -20.64
N MET A 268 36.79 -21.89 -21.91
CA MET A 268 35.79 -21.36 -22.86
C MET A 268 34.52 -22.22 -23.01
N TRP A 269 34.57 -23.51 -22.69
CA TRP A 269 33.38 -24.38 -22.67
C TRP A 269 32.34 -23.98 -21.60
N TYR A 270 32.74 -23.26 -20.55
CA TYR A 270 31.84 -22.81 -19.48
C TYR A 270 30.91 -21.67 -19.94
N VAL A 271 31.41 -20.78 -20.81
CA VAL A 271 30.61 -19.71 -21.43
C VAL A 271 29.66 -20.29 -22.48
N PHE A 272 30.12 -21.30 -23.25
CA PHE A 272 29.26 -22.05 -24.16
C PHE A 272 28.12 -22.80 -23.42
N TRP A 273 28.38 -23.35 -22.23
CA TRP A 273 27.36 -24.03 -21.43
C TRP A 273 26.29 -23.06 -20.89
N LEU A 274 26.66 -21.85 -20.49
CA LEU A 274 25.73 -20.79 -20.06
C LEU A 274 24.83 -20.27 -21.19
N ILE A 275 25.39 -20.10 -22.39
CA ILE A 275 24.62 -19.67 -23.57
C ILE A 275 23.63 -20.76 -24.00
N LEU A 276 24.03 -22.04 -23.94
CA LEU A 276 23.13 -23.17 -24.24
C LEU A 276 21.94 -23.24 -23.27
N LEU A 277 22.17 -22.94 -21.98
CA LEU A 277 21.15 -22.96 -20.94
C LEU A 277 20.11 -21.85 -21.15
N VAL A 278 20.51 -20.67 -21.62
CA VAL A 278 19.60 -19.56 -21.97
C VAL A 278 18.74 -19.90 -23.20
N ILE A 279 19.29 -20.58 -24.21
CA ILE A 279 18.57 -20.94 -25.45
C ILE A 279 17.50 -22.02 -25.19
N VAL A 280 17.77 -22.98 -24.29
CA VAL A 280 16.79 -24.01 -23.91
C VAL A 280 15.58 -23.41 -23.17
N PHE A 281 15.79 -22.36 -22.37
CA PHE A 281 14.69 -21.67 -21.66
C PHE A 281 13.79 -20.85 -22.59
N ILE A 282 14.34 -20.26 -23.66
CA ILE A 282 13.55 -19.48 -24.64
C ILE A 282 12.71 -20.39 -25.54
N SER A 283 13.17 -21.60 -25.82
CA SER A 283 12.52 -22.51 -26.78
C SER A 283 11.32 -23.28 -26.20
N PHE A 284 11.17 -23.34 -24.87
CA PHE A 284 10.10 -24.08 -24.18
C PHE A 284 9.01 -23.20 -23.53
N GLY A 285 8.99 -21.89 -23.80
CA GLY A 285 7.87 -21.01 -23.42
C GLY A 285 7.68 -20.80 -21.91
N PHE A 286 8.73 -20.97 -21.09
CA PHE A 286 8.69 -20.68 -19.66
C PHE A 286 9.08 -19.22 -19.40
N ILE A 287 8.09 -18.32 -19.28
CA ILE A 287 8.31 -16.98 -18.73
C ILE A 287 8.26 -17.10 -17.19
N GLY A 288 9.41 -17.34 -16.59
CA GLY A 288 9.60 -17.32 -15.14
C GLY A 288 11.07 -17.20 -14.79
N ALA A 289 11.48 -15.99 -14.38
CA ALA A 289 12.84 -15.74 -13.90
C ALA A 289 13.02 -16.34 -12.49
N GLY A 290 13.66 -17.50 -12.41
CA GLY A 290 14.18 -18.05 -11.16
C GLY A 290 15.70 -17.88 -11.13
N VAL A 291 16.21 -17.02 -10.24
CA VAL A 291 17.65 -16.90 -9.98
C VAL A 291 18.01 -17.91 -8.88
N VAL A 292 18.88 -18.86 -9.19
CA VAL A 292 19.45 -19.79 -8.21
C VAL A 292 20.73 -19.19 -7.66
N VAL A 293 20.74 -18.85 -6.37
CA VAL A 293 21.98 -18.60 -5.61
C VAL A 293 21.95 -19.53 -4.40
N GLY A 294 22.96 -20.40 -4.26
CA GLY A 294 23.21 -21.15 -3.03
C GLY A 294 22.22 -22.28 -2.71
N GLY A 295 21.74 -23.04 -3.71
CA GLY A 295 21.08 -24.33 -3.47
C GLY A 295 19.67 -24.30 -2.85
N PHE A 296 19.00 -23.14 -2.80
CA PHE A 296 17.58 -23.05 -2.50
C PHE A 296 16.81 -22.47 -3.68
N VAL A 297 15.76 -23.16 -4.12
CA VAL A 297 14.81 -22.66 -5.12
C VAL A 297 13.63 -22.03 -4.39
N TRP A 298 13.39 -20.74 -4.59
CA TRP A 298 12.19 -20.05 -4.11
C TRP A 298 11.17 -19.97 -5.25
N TRP A 299 9.99 -20.56 -5.06
CA TRP A 299 8.88 -20.47 -6.01
C TRP A 299 7.85 -19.48 -5.49
N PHE A 300 7.64 -18.37 -6.21
CA PHE A 300 6.50 -17.48 -5.98
C PHE A 300 5.27 -17.99 -6.74
N GLY A 301 4.52 -18.90 -6.12
CA GLY A 301 3.22 -19.36 -6.61
C GLY A 301 2.06 -18.58 -5.99
N ARG A 302 1.14 -18.06 -6.83
CA ARG A 302 -0.18 -17.53 -6.45
C ARG A 302 -0.97 -18.59 -5.66
N LYS A 303 -1.47 -18.25 -4.46
CA LYS A 303 -2.48 -19.05 -3.76
C LYS A 303 -3.88 -18.54 -4.07
N ASN A 304 -4.67 -19.40 -4.72
CA ASN A 304 -6.12 -19.29 -4.90
C ASN A 304 -6.82 -20.00 -3.71
N PRO A 305 -7.76 -19.38 -2.98
CA PRO A 305 -8.29 -19.93 -1.73
C PRO A 305 -9.54 -20.79 -1.95
N LYS A 306 -9.46 -21.85 -2.76
CA LYS A 306 -10.44 -22.95 -2.75
C LYS A 306 -9.75 -24.25 -3.14
N ASN A 307 -9.34 -25.05 -2.16
CA ASN A 307 -9.40 -26.52 -2.29
C ASN A 307 -9.30 -27.20 -0.93
N LYS A 308 -10.37 -27.92 -0.60
CA LYS A 308 -10.48 -28.83 0.54
C LYS A 308 -9.55 -30.02 0.30
N PHE A 309 -8.74 -30.36 1.30
CA PHE A 309 -7.99 -31.61 1.32
C PHE A 309 -8.97 -32.79 1.46
N GLN A 310 -9.10 -33.59 0.40
CA GLN A 310 -9.61 -34.96 0.45
C GLN A 310 -8.47 -35.85 -0.07
N PRO A 311 -7.99 -36.85 0.68
CA PRO A 311 -6.93 -37.73 0.19
C PRO A 311 -7.53 -38.77 -0.76
N THR A 312 -7.44 -38.52 -2.07
CA THR A 312 -7.60 -39.59 -3.06
C THR A 312 -6.32 -40.41 -3.15
N ARG A 313 -6.49 -41.70 -2.87
CA ARG A 313 -5.51 -42.79 -2.90
C ARG A 313 -4.62 -42.75 -4.15
N ALA A 314 -3.33 -43.00 -3.92
CA ALA A 314 -2.37 -43.32 -4.96
C ALA A 314 -2.83 -44.54 -5.77
N PHE A 315 -2.89 -44.38 -7.09
CA PHE A 315 -2.90 -45.50 -8.03
C PHE A 315 -1.45 -45.97 -8.20
N LEU A 316 -1.11 -47.10 -7.57
CA LEU A 316 0.00 -47.93 -7.96
C LEU A 316 -0.54 -48.95 -8.96
N PHE A 317 -0.03 -48.89 -10.18
CA PHE A 317 -0.16 -49.96 -11.17
C PHE A 317 0.76 -51.10 -10.70
N GLN A 318 0.18 -52.20 -10.26
CA GLN A 318 0.87 -53.48 -10.22
C GLN A 318 -0.10 -54.57 -10.67
N GLU A 319 0.35 -55.33 -11.65
CA GLU A 319 -0.33 -56.44 -12.29
C GLU A 319 -0.70 -57.53 -11.27
N GLY A 320 -1.83 -58.22 -11.50
CA GLY A 320 -2.00 -59.57 -10.97
C GLY A 320 -3.39 -59.95 -10.49
N VAL A 321 -4.10 -60.67 -11.36
CA VAL A 321 -4.95 -61.85 -11.07
C VAL A 321 -6.33 -61.66 -10.39
N ARG A 322 -7.34 -62.10 -11.15
CA ARG A 322 -8.74 -62.48 -10.82
C ARG A 322 -8.97 -63.08 -9.42
N TRP A 323 -10.16 -62.86 -8.84
CA TRP A 323 -11.26 -63.86 -8.69
C TRP A 323 -12.58 -63.19 -8.26
N HIS A 324 -13.71 -63.77 -8.71
CA HIS A 324 -15.11 -63.47 -8.33
C HIS A 324 -15.34 -63.56 -6.80
N ARG A 325 -16.37 -62.98 -6.18
CA ARG A 325 -17.75 -62.70 -6.57
C ARG A 325 -18.31 -61.60 -5.67
#